data_AF-Q6IU23-F1
#
_entry.id   AF-Q6IU23-F1
#
_cell.length_a   1.000
_cell.length_b   1.000
_cell.length_c   1.000
_cell.angle_alpha   90.00
_cell.angle_beta   90.00
_cell.angle_gamma   90.00
#
_symmetry.space_group_name_H-M   'P 1'
#
loop_
_entity.id
_entity.type
_entity.pdbx_description
1 polymer ?
#
loop_
_entity_poly.entity_id
_entity_poly.type
_entity_poly.pdbx_seq_one_letter_code
_entity_poly.pdbx_strand_id
1 'polypeptide(L)'
;ARYVEEARKLGVATVIAGGGDGTINEVSTALIQCEGDDIPALGILPLGTANDFATSVGIPEALDKALKLAIAGNAIAIDMAQVNKQTCFINMATGGFGTRITTETPEKLKAALGGVSYIIHGLMRMDTLQPDRCEIRGENFHWQGDALVIGIGNGRQAGGGQQL
;
A
#
# COMPACT_ATOMS: atom_id res chain seq x y z
N ALA A 1 -10.42 -9.95 5.02
CA ALA A 1 -11.46 -10.15 6.06
C ALA A 1 -11.53 -11.60 6.59
N ARG A 2 -11.92 -12.60 5.79
CA ARG A 2 -12.18 -13.98 6.30
C ARG A 2 -11.08 -14.57 7.20
N TYR A 3 -9.83 -14.58 6.74
CA TYR A 3 -8.72 -15.17 7.52
C TYR A 3 -8.30 -14.34 8.73
N VAL A 4 -8.52 -13.02 8.70
CA VAL A 4 -8.28 -12.16 9.87
C VAL A 4 -9.28 -12.49 10.97
N GLU A 5 -10.55 -12.67 10.61
CA GLU A 5 -11.58 -13.07 11.56
C GLU A 5 -11.35 -14.47 12.13
N GLU A 6 -10.88 -15.41 11.30
CA GLU A 6 -10.46 -16.73 11.77
C GLU A 6 -9.30 -16.64 12.76
N ALA A 7 -8.29 -15.82 12.46
CA ALA A 7 -7.15 -15.57 13.34
C ALA A 7 -7.58 -14.96 14.69
N ARG A 8 -8.56 -14.04 14.69
CA ARG A 8 -9.14 -13.49 15.92
C ARG A 8 -9.82 -14.57 16.77
N LYS A 9 -10.62 -15.44 16.16
CA LYS A 9 -11.26 -16.57 16.86
C LYS A 9 -10.26 -17.54 17.46
N LEU A 10 -9.08 -17.66 16.86
CA LEU A 10 -7.97 -18.46 17.37
C LEU A 10 -7.14 -17.74 18.46
N GLY A 11 -7.43 -16.47 18.74
CA GLY A 11 -6.72 -15.68 19.76
C GLY A 11 -5.25 -15.47 19.43
N VAL A 12 -4.89 -15.36 18.14
CA VAL A 12 -3.49 -15.17 17.76
C VAL A 12 -3.02 -13.74 18.09
N ALA A 13 -1.76 -13.60 18.48
CA ALA A 13 -1.16 -12.30 18.77
C ALA A 13 -0.86 -11.49 17.50
N THR A 14 -0.61 -12.15 16.36
CA THR A 14 -0.16 -11.51 15.13
C THR A 14 -0.75 -12.16 13.88
N VAL A 15 -1.22 -11.35 12.94
CA VAL A 15 -1.55 -11.76 11.57
C VAL A 15 -0.45 -11.28 10.64
N ILE A 16 0.19 -12.21 9.92
CA ILE A 16 1.32 -11.89 9.06
C ILE A 16 0.86 -11.76 7.60
N ALA A 17 1.01 -10.56 7.02
CA ALA A 17 0.83 -10.32 5.60
C ALA A 17 2.06 -10.80 4.81
N GLY A 18 1.96 -11.96 4.17
CA GLY A 18 2.99 -12.51 3.29
C GLY A 18 2.74 -12.17 1.83
N GLY A 19 3.29 -11.05 1.36
CA GLY A 19 3.08 -10.59 -0.01
C GLY A 19 3.70 -9.22 -0.26
N GLY A 20 3.17 -8.50 -1.27
CA GLY A 20 3.55 -7.12 -1.56
C GLY A 20 2.64 -6.09 -0.91
N ASP A 21 2.77 -4.83 -1.31
CA ASP A 21 2.02 -3.70 -0.75
C ASP A 21 0.49 -3.90 -0.78
N GLY A 22 -0.04 -4.53 -1.84
CA GLY A 22 -1.46 -4.87 -1.93
C GLY A 22 -1.93 -5.84 -0.84
N THR A 23 -1.16 -6.91 -0.60
CA THR A 23 -1.45 -7.89 0.46
C THR A 23 -1.36 -7.25 1.84
N ILE A 24 -0.33 -6.43 2.07
CA ILE A 24 -0.19 -5.66 3.32
C ILE A 24 -1.42 -4.77 3.51
N ASN A 25 -1.87 -4.08 2.45
CA ASN A 25 -3.04 -3.22 2.52
C ASN A 25 -4.35 -3.96 2.81
N GLU A 26 -4.57 -5.12 2.17
CA GLU A 26 -5.76 -5.95 2.39
C GLU A 26 -5.85 -6.47 3.83
N VAL A 27 -4.72 -6.93 4.38
CA VAL A 27 -4.65 -7.41 5.78
C VAL A 27 -4.84 -6.24 6.74
N SER A 28 -4.15 -5.12 6.52
CA SER A 28 -4.25 -3.92 7.37
C SER A 28 -5.68 -3.37 7.38
N THR A 29 -6.32 -3.28 6.20
CA THR A 29 -7.72 -2.83 6.07
C THR A 29 -8.67 -3.76 6.81
N ALA A 30 -8.43 -5.07 6.78
CA ALA A 30 -9.26 -6.03 7.52
C ALA A 30 -9.05 -5.92 9.04
N LEU A 31 -7.82 -5.64 9.51
CA LEU A 31 -7.52 -5.46 10.94
C LEU A 31 -8.19 -4.20 11.51
N ILE A 32 -8.14 -3.06 10.79
CA ILE A 32 -8.78 -1.81 11.28
C ILE A 32 -10.31 -1.86 11.29
N GLN A 33 -10.91 -2.80 10.57
CA GLN A 33 -12.37 -3.04 10.58
C GLN A 33 -12.80 -3.94 11.76
N CYS A 34 -11.85 -4.51 12.49
CA CYS A 34 -12.17 -5.36 13.63
C CYS A 34 -12.54 -4.50 14.84
N GLU A 35 -13.57 -4.93 15.58
CA GLU A 35 -13.99 -4.28 16.84
C GLU A 35 -13.64 -5.17 18.04
N GLY A 36 -13.33 -4.54 19.19
CA GLY A 36 -12.99 -5.21 20.46
C GLY A 36 -11.51 -5.09 20.84
N ASP A 37 -11.15 -5.64 21.99
CA ASP A 37 -9.83 -5.39 22.61
C ASP A 37 -8.74 -6.38 22.12
N ASP A 38 -9.14 -7.56 21.62
CA ASP A 38 -8.24 -8.60 21.14
C ASP A 38 -8.06 -8.53 19.61
N ILE A 39 -7.46 -7.44 19.12
CA ILE A 39 -7.09 -7.27 17.71
C ILE A 39 -5.61 -7.66 17.54
N PRO A 40 -5.29 -8.65 16.68
CA PRO A 40 -3.91 -9.06 16.44
C PRO A 40 -3.07 -7.93 15.85
N ALA A 41 -1.77 -7.91 16.17
CA ALA A 41 -0.82 -7.04 15.49
C ALA A 41 -0.64 -7.43 14.02
N LEU A 42 -0.20 -6.47 13.19
CA LEU A 42 0.23 -6.73 11.82
C LEU A 42 1.70 -7.14 11.79
N GLY A 43 1.98 -8.35 11.30
CA GLY A 43 3.31 -8.77 10.86
C GLY A 43 3.43 -8.67 9.34
N ILE A 44 4.65 -8.49 8.82
CA ILE A 44 4.87 -8.33 7.37
C ILE A 44 6.04 -9.21 6.94
N LEU A 45 5.85 -9.95 5.84
CA LEU A 45 6.90 -10.64 5.11
C LEU A 45 6.98 -10.08 3.68
N PRO A 46 8.15 -9.58 3.23
CA PRO A 46 8.31 -8.93 1.93
C PRO A 46 8.38 -9.97 0.81
N LEU A 47 7.25 -10.58 0.47
CA LEU A 47 7.13 -11.63 -0.55
C LEU A 47 6.57 -11.11 -1.89
N GLY A 48 6.34 -9.80 -2.00
CA GLY A 48 5.93 -9.14 -3.22
C GLY A 48 7.12 -8.69 -4.07
N THR A 49 6.82 -7.96 -5.15
CA THR A 49 7.85 -7.49 -6.07
C THR A 49 8.49 -6.16 -5.67
N ALA A 50 7.70 -5.18 -5.23
CA ALA A 50 8.20 -3.84 -4.84
C ALA A 50 8.49 -3.77 -3.34
N ASN A 51 7.51 -4.19 -2.52
CA ASN A 51 7.59 -4.20 -1.06
C ASN A 51 7.95 -2.81 -0.50
N ASP A 52 7.42 -1.75 -1.10
CA ASP A 52 7.80 -0.37 -0.80
C ASP A 52 7.59 -0.04 0.68
N PHE A 53 6.43 -0.41 1.22
CA PHE A 53 6.15 -0.18 2.63
C PHE A 53 7.14 -0.93 3.52
N ALA A 54 7.34 -2.22 3.28
CA ALA A 54 8.22 -3.08 4.08
C ALA A 54 9.68 -2.59 4.06
N THR A 55 10.18 -2.24 2.88
CA THR A 55 11.52 -1.64 2.71
C THR A 55 11.60 -0.30 3.45
N SER A 56 10.58 0.55 3.30
CA SER A 56 10.58 1.88 3.92
C SER A 56 10.54 1.84 5.45
N VAL A 57 9.96 0.81 6.07
CA VAL A 57 9.93 0.65 7.53
C VAL A 57 11.08 -0.21 8.06
N GLY A 58 12.03 -0.62 7.20
CA GLY A 58 13.24 -1.33 7.60
C GLY A 58 13.04 -2.81 7.92
N ILE A 59 12.04 -3.45 7.31
CA ILE A 59 11.86 -4.90 7.44
C ILE A 59 13.01 -5.61 6.71
N PRO A 60 13.65 -6.62 7.34
CA PRO A 60 14.73 -7.36 6.70
C PRO A 60 14.30 -8.06 5.40
N GLU A 61 15.17 -8.05 4.39
CA GLU A 61 14.95 -8.83 3.16
C GLU A 61 15.10 -10.34 3.38
N ALA A 62 15.98 -10.74 4.30
CA ALA A 62 16.19 -12.14 4.64
C ALA A 62 14.95 -12.70 5.37
N LEU A 63 14.31 -13.70 4.76
CA LEU A 63 12.99 -14.18 5.18
C LEU A 63 12.96 -14.74 6.61
N ASP A 64 14.06 -15.38 7.04
CA ASP A 64 14.24 -15.87 8.40
C ASP A 64 14.23 -14.72 9.42
N LYS A 65 14.89 -13.61 9.09
CA LYS A 65 14.92 -12.40 9.93
C LYS A 65 13.58 -11.67 9.91
N ALA A 66 12.95 -11.55 8.75
CA ALA A 66 11.62 -10.94 8.61
C ALA A 66 10.57 -11.71 9.41
N LEU A 67 10.59 -13.04 9.35
CA LEU A 67 9.67 -13.89 10.10
C LEU A 67 9.91 -13.80 11.61
N LYS A 68 11.17 -13.79 12.03
CA LYS A 68 11.51 -13.58 13.44
C LYS A 68 11.02 -12.22 13.94
N LEU A 69 11.17 -11.17 13.14
CA LEU A 69 10.66 -9.83 13.46
C LEU A 69 9.12 -9.82 13.52
N ALA A 70 8.45 -10.44 12.55
CA ALA A 70 6.99 -10.48 12.51
C ALA A 70 6.38 -11.22 13.71
N ILE A 71 7.06 -12.23 14.25
CA ILE A 71 6.54 -13.03 15.38
C ILE A 71 6.93 -12.46 16.75
N ALA A 72 8.18 -11.99 16.89
CA ALA A 72 8.76 -11.64 18.18
C ALA A 72 9.14 -10.16 18.32
N GLY A 73 8.89 -9.35 17.29
CA GLY A 73 9.11 -7.91 17.32
C GLY A 73 8.12 -7.20 18.25
N ASN A 74 8.47 -5.98 18.63
CA ASN A 74 7.57 -5.12 19.39
C ASN A 74 6.54 -4.49 18.45
N ALA A 75 5.26 -4.63 18.80
CA ALA A 75 4.19 -3.92 18.11
C ALA A 75 4.17 -2.44 18.55
N ILE A 76 3.94 -1.55 17.58
CA ILE A 76 3.71 -0.13 17.80
C ILE A 76 2.44 0.29 17.06
N ALA A 77 1.73 1.29 17.58
CA ALA A 77 0.63 1.90 16.85
C ALA A 77 1.18 2.68 15.66
N ILE A 78 0.53 2.55 14.50
CA ILE A 78 0.83 3.29 13.28
C ILE A 78 -0.46 3.82 12.68
N ASP A 79 -0.34 4.88 11.89
CA ASP A 79 -1.49 5.48 11.23
C ASP A 79 -1.89 4.69 9.97
N MET A 80 -3.16 4.78 9.62
CA MET A 80 -3.68 4.43 8.30
C MET A 80 -4.49 5.61 7.76
N ALA A 81 -4.37 5.87 6.47
CA ALA A 81 -5.15 6.90 5.81
C ALA A 81 -6.45 6.32 5.24
N GLN A 82 -7.53 7.09 5.29
CA GLN A 82 -8.84 6.72 4.76
C GLN A 82 -9.32 7.73 3.71
N VAL A 83 -9.75 7.22 2.57
CA VAL A 83 -10.29 7.99 1.45
C VAL A 83 -11.80 7.76 1.36
N ASN A 84 -12.56 8.85 1.31
CA ASN A 84 -14.02 8.86 1.11
C ASN A 84 -14.80 7.97 2.10
N LYS A 85 -14.27 7.77 3.33
CA LYS A 85 -14.86 6.88 4.35
C LYS A 85 -15.07 5.42 3.89
N GLN A 86 -14.36 4.99 2.85
CA GLN A 86 -14.59 3.69 2.20
C GLN A 86 -13.31 2.88 2.07
N THR A 87 -12.26 3.46 1.50
CA THR A 87 -11.02 2.75 1.18
C THR A 87 -9.90 3.26 2.04
N CYS A 88 -9.12 2.35 2.62
CA CYS A 88 -7.97 2.72 3.43
C CYS A 88 -6.67 2.34 2.74
N PHE A 89 -5.61 3.09 3.03
CA PHE A 89 -4.26 2.77 2.57
C PHE A 89 -3.24 2.94 3.69
N ILE A 90 -2.27 2.02 3.75
CA ILE A 90 -1.16 2.05 4.71
C ILE A 90 0.06 2.82 4.20
N ASN A 91 0.28 2.87 2.88
CA ASN A 91 1.51 3.44 2.32
C ASN A 91 1.27 4.76 1.57
N MET A 92 0.78 4.70 0.32
CA MET A 92 0.69 5.86 -0.55
C MET A 92 -0.57 5.79 -1.42
N ALA A 93 -1.22 6.93 -1.62
CA ALA A 93 -2.23 7.13 -2.66
C ALA A 93 -1.68 8.06 -3.73
N THR A 94 -1.66 7.60 -4.98
CA THR A 94 -1.23 8.41 -6.15
C THR A 94 -2.40 8.60 -7.11
N GLY A 95 -2.64 9.84 -7.54
CA GLY A 95 -3.63 10.19 -8.56
C GLY A 95 -3.02 11.05 -9.65
N GLY A 96 -3.59 11.02 -10.85
CA GLY A 96 -3.17 11.85 -11.98
C GLY A 96 -4.34 12.11 -12.92
N PHE A 97 -4.20 13.11 -13.79
CA PHE A 97 -5.25 13.54 -14.71
C PHE A 97 -4.96 13.02 -16.11
N GLY A 98 -5.88 12.24 -16.69
CA GLY A 98 -5.71 11.65 -18.01
C GLY A 98 -6.97 10.94 -18.53
N THR A 99 -6.98 10.57 -19.80
CA THR A 99 -8.10 9.84 -20.41
C THR A 99 -8.12 8.39 -19.95
N ARG A 100 -9.29 7.93 -19.49
CA ARG A 100 -9.52 6.56 -19.01
C ARG A 100 -9.49 5.59 -20.19
N ILE A 101 -8.30 5.15 -20.63
CA ILE A 101 -8.22 4.14 -21.70
C ILE A 101 -8.63 2.78 -21.11
N THR A 102 -9.82 2.34 -21.49
CA THR A 102 -10.26 0.94 -21.46
C THR A 102 -9.37 0.11 -22.38
N THR A 103 -8.34 -0.57 -21.87
CA THR A 103 -7.69 -1.65 -22.65
C THR A 103 -7.13 -2.76 -21.77
N GLU A 104 -7.63 -3.95 -22.08
CA GLU A 104 -7.15 -5.28 -21.71
C GLU A 104 -5.62 -5.38 -21.93
N THR A 105 -4.88 -5.71 -20.87
CA THR A 105 -3.44 -5.99 -21.01
C THR A 105 -3.27 -7.49 -21.29
N PRO A 106 -2.60 -7.89 -22.40
CA PRO A 106 -2.38 -9.30 -22.71
C PRO A 106 -1.55 -9.98 -21.62
N GLU A 107 -2.03 -11.13 -21.10
CA GLU A 107 -1.39 -11.87 -20.00
C GLU A 107 0.09 -12.21 -20.24
N LYS A 108 0.51 -12.32 -21.51
CA LYS A 108 1.89 -12.64 -21.90
C LYS A 108 2.92 -11.54 -21.56
N LEU A 109 2.50 -10.28 -21.42
CA LEU A 109 3.36 -9.18 -21.00
C LEU A 109 3.50 -9.08 -19.47
N LYS A 110 2.57 -9.65 -18.69
CA LYS A 110 2.67 -9.75 -17.22
C LYS A 110 3.81 -10.66 -16.76
N ALA A 111 4.13 -11.70 -17.52
CA ALA A 111 5.10 -12.72 -17.12
C ALA A 111 6.56 -12.35 -17.42
N ALA A 112 6.82 -11.53 -18.45
CA ALA A 112 8.18 -11.26 -18.93
C ALA A 112 8.89 -10.10 -18.22
N LEU A 113 8.17 -9.21 -17.54
CA LEU A 113 8.72 -7.96 -17.01
C LEU A 113 8.87 -7.89 -15.48
N GLY A 114 8.41 -8.89 -14.72
CA GLY A 114 8.40 -8.82 -13.26
C GLY A 114 7.52 -7.68 -12.72
N GLY A 115 7.15 -7.72 -11.45
CA GLY A 115 6.16 -6.82 -10.83
C GLY A 115 6.51 -5.32 -10.78
N VAL A 116 7.63 -4.89 -11.36
CA VAL A 116 7.90 -3.48 -11.64
C VAL A 116 6.97 -2.96 -12.76
N SER A 117 6.45 -3.84 -13.62
CA SER A 117 5.55 -3.50 -14.72
C SER A 117 4.22 -2.86 -14.28
N TYR A 118 3.66 -3.20 -13.11
CA TYR A 118 2.36 -2.62 -12.72
C TYR A 118 2.49 -1.18 -12.24
N ILE A 119 3.59 -0.85 -11.56
CA ILE A 119 3.87 0.52 -11.15
C ILE A 119 4.49 1.30 -12.30
N ILE A 120 5.33 0.69 -13.13
CA ILE A 120 5.80 1.32 -14.37
C ILE A 120 4.65 1.57 -15.34
N HIS A 121 3.65 0.71 -15.52
CA HIS A 121 2.50 1.06 -16.37
C HIS A 121 1.42 1.87 -15.63
N GLY A 122 1.32 1.82 -14.30
CA GLY A 122 0.41 2.67 -13.54
C GLY A 122 0.92 4.11 -13.42
N LEU A 123 2.23 4.27 -13.26
CA LEU A 123 2.96 5.52 -13.06
C LEU A 123 3.56 6.05 -14.38
N MET A 124 4.02 5.20 -15.31
CA MET A 124 4.48 5.56 -16.68
C MET A 124 3.40 5.46 -17.76
N ARG A 125 2.11 5.31 -17.44
CA ARG A 125 1.03 5.72 -18.38
C ARG A 125 0.93 7.26 -18.45
N MET A 126 2.08 7.93 -18.42
CA MET A 126 2.26 9.38 -18.52
C MET A 126 1.99 9.90 -19.93
N ASP A 127 2.00 9.03 -20.94
CA ASP A 127 1.78 9.40 -22.33
C ASP A 127 0.38 9.98 -22.60
N THR A 128 -0.56 9.80 -21.67
CA THR A 128 -1.90 10.42 -21.68
C THR A 128 -2.18 11.29 -20.46
N LEU A 129 -1.20 11.50 -19.58
CA LEU A 129 -1.35 12.41 -18.46
C LEU A 129 -1.24 13.85 -18.98
N GLN A 130 -2.31 14.60 -18.80
CA GLN A 130 -2.31 16.04 -19.06
C GLN A 130 -2.48 16.74 -17.72
N PRO A 131 -1.72 17.82 -17.44
CA PRO A 131 -2.02 18.65 -16.29
C PRO A 131 -3.47 19.11 -16.39
N ASP A 132 -4.21 18.94 -15.31
CA ASP A 132 -5.57 19.46 -15.21
C ASP A 132 -5.71 20.23 -13.90
N ARG A 133 -6.65 21.15 -13.88
CA ARG A 133 -6.81 22.09 -12.78
C ARG A 133 -7.47 21.39 -11.61
N CYS A 134 -6.85 21.45 -10.45
CA CYS A 134 -7.42 20.95 -9.21
C CYS A 134 -7.20 21.89 -8.03
N GLU A 135 -7.90 21.59 -6.95
CA GLU A 135 -7.81 22.30 -5.69
C GLU A 135 -7.55 21.29 -4.57
N ILE A 136 -6.54 21.56 -3.75
CA ILE A 136 -6.12 20.72 -2.63
C ILE A 136 -6.21 21.58 -1.36
N ARG A 137 -6.89 21.05 -0.34
CA ARG A 137 -7.08 21.71 0.96
C ARG A 137 -6.71 20.78 2.11
N GLY A 138 -6.09 21.32 3.14
CA GLY A 138 -5.75 20.69 4.42
C GLY A 138 -5.74 21.72 5.54
N GLU A 139 -5.44 21.31 6.79
CA GLU A 139 -5.58 22.16 7.99
C GLU A 139 -4.90 23.54 7.86
N ASN A 140 -3.69 23.57 7.29
CA ASN A 140 -2.93 24.81 7.04
C ASN A 140 -2.39 24.85 5.60
N PHE A 141 -3.09 24.19 4.67
CA PHE A 141 -2.66 24.06 3.29
C PHE A 141 -3.82 24.36 2.34
N HIS A 142 -3.56 25.24 1.38
CA HIS A 142 -4.47 25.50 0.28
C HIS A 142 -3.65 25.74 -0.98
N TRP A 143 -3.91 24.93 -2.00
CA TRP A 143 -3.28 25.05 -3.30
C TRP A 143 -4.33 24.89 -4.40
N GLN A 144 -4.20 25.69 -5.46
CA GLN A 144 -5.03 25.60 -6.64
C GLN A 144 -4.19 25.88 -7.88
N GLY A 145 -4.29 25.01 -8.87
CA GLY A 145 -3.53 25.12 -10.11
C GLY A 145 -3.61 23.86 -10.94
N ASP A 146 -2.79 23.79 -11.98
CA ASP A 146 -2.70 22.60 -12.83
C ASP A 146 -1.71 21.61 -12.22
N ALA A 147 -2.18 20.40 -11.94
CA ALA A 147 -1.36 19.32 -11.42
C ALA A 147 -1.32 18.17 -12.44
N LEU A 148 -0.14 17.57 -12.63
CA LEU A 148 0.01 16.37 -13.44
C LEU A 148 -0.26 15.10 -12.62
N VAL A 149 0.36 15.03 -11.44
CA VAL A 149 0.29 13.92 -10.49
C VAL A 149 0.18 14.48 -9.07
N ILE A 150 -0.58 13.79 -8.23
CA ILE A 150 -0.76 14.06 -6.81
C ILE A 150 -0.37 12.80 -6.04
N GLY A 151 0.52 12.93 -5.07
CA GLY A 151 0.86 11.88 -4.11
C GLY A 151 0.43 12.29 -2.69
N ILE A 152 -0.27 11.40 -1.99
CA ILE A 152 -0.63 11.55 -0.58
C ILE A 152 -0.08 10.34 0.16
N GLY A 153 0.96 10.55 0.96
CA GLY A 153 1.69 9.50 1.66
C GLY A 153 1.37 9.44 3.14
N ASN A 154 1.18 8.21 3.63
CA ASN A 154 1.35 7.85 5.03
C ASN A 154 2.77 7.29 5.26
N GLY A 155 3.21 6.42 4.34
CA GLY A 155 4.59 6.00 4.20
C GLY A 155 5.41 6.98 3.34
N ARG A 156 6.70 6.69 3.23
CA ARG A 156 7.70 7.57 2.59
C ARG A 156 8.21 7.11 1.22
N GLN A 157 7.78 5.94 0.76
CA GLN A 157 8.24 5.36 -0.51
C GLN A 157 7.09 4.70 -1.27
N ALA A 158 7.10 4.83 -2.60
CA ALA A 158 6.25 4.05 -3.49
C ALA A 158 6.95 3.80 -4.82
N GLY A 159 6.58 2.75 -5.55
CA GLY A 159 7.08 2.51 -6.90
C GLY A 159 8.47 1.89 -7.00
N GLY A 160 8.86 1.05 -6.04
CA GLY A 160 10.17 0.40 -6.02
C GLY A 160 11.28 1.31 -5.49
N GLY A 161 11.00 2.05 -4.41
CA GLY A 161 12.00 2.87 -3.70
C GLY A 161 12.06 4.35 -4.08
N GLN A 162 11.12 4.87 -4.88
CA GLN A 162 11.03 6.32 -5.11
C GLN A 162 10.57 6.99 -3.81
N GLN A 163 11.32 8.00 -3.36
CA GLN A 163 10.84 8.89 -2.30
C GLN A 163 9.94 9.96 -2.93
N LEU A 164 8.72 10.08 -2.40
CA LEU A 164 7.70 11.01 -2.84
C LEU A 164 7.47 12.10 -1.79
#